data_AF-A0A553DGF6-F1
#
_entry.id   AF-A0A553DGF6-F1
#
_cell.length_a   1.000
_cell.length_b   1.000
_cell.length_c   1.000
_cell.angle_alpha   90.00
_cell.angle_beta   90.00
_cell.angle_gamma   90.00
#
_symmetry.space_group_name_H-M   'P 1'
#
loop_
_entity.id
_entity.type
_entity.pdbx_description
1 polymer ?
#
loop_
_entity_poly.entity_id
_entity_poly.type
_entity_poly.pdbx_seq_one_letter_code
_entity_poly.pdbx_strand_id
1 'polypeptide(L)'
;MKRQTGIWIDSSKAIIVTLDGGKERISEIESDLENKIYHEKEGNKGTFSGSHHSNNENKFEERRKNETNHFLKNILSHIKLADELYIFGPAEAKIKLEQKINTDKSFDASKLKMVESAESMTTNQIVAKVKKFYH
;
A
#
# COMPACT_ATOMS: atom_id res chain seq x y z
N MET A 1 23.62 10.16 -8.26
CA MET A 1 23.27 8.87 -7.63
C MET A 1 21.79 8.65 -7.83
N LYS A 2 21.36 7.42 -8.17
CA LYS A 2 19.94 7.12 -8.39
C LYS A 2 19.24 6.86 -7.06
N ARG A 3 17.99 7.28 -6.93
CA ARG A 3 17.09 6.91 -5.84
C ARG A 3 16.38 5.61 -6.15
N GLN A 4 16.84 4.55 -5.52
CA GLN A 4 16.31 3.21 -5.70
C GLN A 4 15.31 2.94 -4.59
N THR A 5 14.05 2.67 -4.95
CA THR A 5 12.98 2.47 -3.98
C THR A 5 12.34 1.10 -4.15
N GLY A 6 12.34 0.31 -3.08
CA GLY A 6 11.59 -0.92 -2.99
C GLY A 6 10.31 -0.73 -2.17
N ILE A 7 9.22 -1.34 -2.59
CA ILE A 7 7.94 -1.34 -1.90
C ILE A 7 7.52 -2.78 -1.65
N TRP A 8 7.36 -3.13 -0.39
CA TRP A 8 6.58 -4.29 -0.01
C TRP A 8 5.16 -3.83 0.31
N ILE A 9 4.14 -4.43 -0.32
CA ILE A 9 2.74 -4.09 -0.10
C ILE A 9 1.90 -5.33 0.18
N ASP A 10 1.08 -5.26 1.21
CA ASP A 10 0.06 -6.23 1.57
C ASP A 10 -1.32 -5.55 1.70
N SER A 11 -2.35 -6.32 1.99
CA SER A 11 -3.70 -5.86 2.30
C SER A 11 -3.75 -4.93 3.52
N SER A 12 -2.88 -5.18 4.50
CA SER A 12 -2.88 -4.44 5.78
C SER A 12 -1.95 -3.22 5.78
N LYS A 13 -0.78 -3.29 5.14
CA LYS A 13 0.22 -2.21 5.16
C LYS A 13 1.19 -2.26 4.00
N ALA A 14 1.93 -1.18 3.81
CA ALA A 14 3.02 -1.04 2.86
C ALA A 14 4.28 -0.55 3.55
N ILE A 15 5.41 -1.16 3.22
CA ILE A 15 6.74 -0.77 3.69
C ILE A 15 7.55 -0.30 2.49
N ILE A 16 7.96 0.95 2.52
CA ILE A 16 8.76 1.62 1.49
C ILE A 16 10.19 1.72 2.00
N VAL A 17 11.13 1.23 1.21
CA VAL A 17 12.57 1.29 1.48
C VAL A 17 13.23 2.08 0.36
N THR A 18 13.79 3.24 0.69
CA THR A 18 14.53 4.08 -0.25
C THR A 18 16.02 4.01 0.04
N LEU A 19 16.80 3.71 -0.99
CA LEU A 19 18.26 3.73 -1.00
C LEU A 19 18.72 4.97 -1.78
N ASP A 20 19.37 5.90 -1.09
CA ASP A 20 19.88 7.16 -1.64
C ASP A 20 21.35 7.32 -1.24
N GLY A 21 22.27 6.98 -2.15
CA GLY A 21 23.70 7.29 -2.00
C GLY A 21 24.37 6.78 -0.72
N GLY A 22 23.92 5.63 -0.19
CA GLY A 22 24.43 5.04 1.06
C GLY A 22 23.56 5.30 2.29
N LYS A 23 22.51 6.12 2.18
CA LYS A 23 21.49 6.26 3.23
C LYS A 23 20.27 5.43 2.88
N GLU A 24 19.85 4.59 3.81
CA GLU A 24 18.57 3.89 3.75
C GLU A 24 17.51 4.67 4.54
N ARG A 25 16.31 4.80 3.96
CA ARG A 25 15.14 5.34 4.64
C ARG A 25 14.02 4.32 4.53
N ILE A 26 13.38 4.05 5.66
CA ILE A 26 12.27 3.13 5.75
C ILE A 26 11.04 3.94 6.14
N SER A 27 9.92 3.72 5.46
CA SER A 27 8.64 4.34 5.76
C SER A 27 7.56 3.29 5.73
N GLU A 28 6.76 3.22 6.79
CA GLU A 28 5.62 2.31 6.88
C GLU A 28 4.34 3.13 6.69
N ILE A 29 3.45 2.60 5.86
CA ILE A 29 2.12 3.18 5.60
C ILE A 29 1.12 2.09 5.92
N GLU A 30 0.24 2.33 6.88
CA GLU A 30 -0.83 1.41 7.26
C GLU A 30 -2.08 1.65 6.39
N SER A 31 -2.83 0.58 6.14
CA SER A 31 -4.13 0.66 5.47
C SER A 31 -5.19 1.11 6.47
N ASP A 32 -5.94 2.16 6.13
CA ASP A 32 -7.02 2.68 6.98
C ASP A 32 -8.14 1.64 7.22
N LEU A 33 -8.20 0.61 6.36
CA LEU A 33 -9.15 -0.51 6.46
C LEU A 33 -9.07 -1.24 7.80
N GLU A 34 -7.89 -1.32 8.43
CA GLU A 34 -7.72 -2.01 9.71
C GLU A 34 -7.90 -1.07 10.92
N ASN A 35 -7.51 0.20 10.78
CA ASN A 35 -7.58 1.18 11.87
C ASN A 35 -9.03 1.52 12.25
N LYS A 36 -9.97 1.45 11.28
CA LYS A 36 -11.38 1.76 11.51
C LYS A 36 -12.17 0.65 12.20
N ILE A 37 -11.75 -0.62 12.07
CA ILE A 37 -12.40 -1.74 12.77
C ILE A 37 -12.27 -1.56 14.29
N TYR A 38 -11.20 -0.91 14.76
CA TYR A 38 -11.01 -0.57 16.17
C TYR A 38 -11.79 0.67 16.61
N HIS A 39 -11.97 1.68 15.74
CA HIS A 39 -12.70 2.89 16.09
C HIS A 39 -14.24 2.76 16.03
N GLU A 40 -14.80 1.72 15.38
CA GLU A 40 -16.25 1.47 15.39
C GLU A 40 -16.74 0.68 16.64
N LYS A 41 -15.91 0.55 17.69
CA LYS A 41 -16.33 -0.05 18.97
C LYS A 41 -16.48 0.92 20.14
N GLU A 42 -16.24 2.21 19.94
CA GLU A 42 -16.40 3.19 21.02
C GLU A 42 -17.32 4.34 20.61
N GLY A 43 -18.62 4.10 20.76
CA GLY A 43 -19.62 5.17 20.86
C GLY A 43 -20.82 5.05 19.92
N ASN A 44 -21.81 4.24 20.29
CA ASN A 44 -23.08 4.83 20.73
C ASN A 44 -23.95 3.84 21.48
N LYS A 45 -24.49 4.32 22.61
CA LYS A 45 -25.56 3.67 23.36
C LYS A 45 -26.86 3.78 22.54
N GLY A 46 -27.57 2.66 22.41
CA GLY A 46 -29.02 2.65 22.19
C GLY A 46 -29.48 2.78 20.75
N THR A 47 -29.84 1.66 20.12
CA THR A 47 -31.23 1.31 19.79
C THR A 47 -31.23 0.03 18.95
N PHE A 48 -31.80 -1.02 19.52
CA PHE A 48 -32.32 -2.14 18.76
C PHE A 48 -33.49 -1.62 17.91
N SER A 49 -33.31 -1.55 16.59
CA SER A 49 -34.41 -1.32 15.65
C SER A 49 -34.10 -2.06 14.35
N GLY A 50 -34.99 -2.98 14.00
CA GLY A 50 -34.86 -3.81 12.81
C GLY A 50 -35.02 -3.02 11.50
N SER A 51 -34.73 -3.74 10.41
CA SER A 51 -35.11 -3.42 9.01
C SER A 51 -34.14 -2.53 8.22
N HIS A 52 -33.16 -3.15 7.55
CA HIS A 52 -32.97 -3.09 6.08
C HIS A 52 -31.61 -3.71 5.70
N HIS A 53 -31.62 -4.96 5.25
CA HIS A 53 -30.41 -5.73 4.96
C HIS A 53 -29.95 -5.67 3.48
N SER A 54 -30.30 -4.62 2.72
CA SER A 54 -29.96 -4.56 1.28
C SER A 54 -29.32 -3.25 0.79
N ASN A 55 -29.31 -2.18 1.59
CA ASN A 55 -28.73 -0.89 1.17
C ASN A 55 -27.34 -0.59 1.78
N ASN A 56 -26.88 -1.42 2.72
CA ASN A 56 -25.59 -1.23 3.40
C ASN A 56 -24.42 -1.93 2.70
N GLU A 57 -24.66 -3.02 1.98
CA GLU A 57 -23.61 -3.78 1.28
C GLU A 57 -22.90 -2.92 0.22
N ASN A 58 -23.68 -2.20 -0.61
CA ASN A 58 -23.13 -1.31 -1.63
C ASN A 58 -22.31 -0.15 -1.02
N LYS A 59 -22.81 0.48 0.05
CA LYS A 59 -22.09 1.56 0.74
C LYS A 59 -20.79 1.07 1.39
N PHE A 60 -20.77 -0.15 1.89
CA PHE A 60 -19.58 -0.73 2.51
C PHE A 60 -18.49 -1.04 1.47
N GLU A 61 -18.89 -1.63 0.35
CA GLU A 61 -17.99 -1.92 -0.77
C GLU A 61 -17.44 -0.64 -1.43
N GLU A 62 -18.25 0.40 -1.60
CA GLU A 62 -17.80 1.70 -2.10
C GLU A 62 -16.77 2.37 -1.16
N ARG A 63 -16.98 2.27 0.15
CA ARG A 63 -16.02 2.79 1.15
C ARG A 63 -14.68 2.06 1.09
N ARG A 64 -14.69 0.72 1.05
CA ARG A 64 -13.47 -0.09 0.93
C ARG A 64 -12.66 0.26 -0.31
N LYS A 65 -13.33 0.45 -1.45
CA LYS A 65 -12.67 0.88 -2.70
C LYS A 65 -12.03 2.25 -2.55
N ASN A 66 -12.72 3.19 -1.91
CA ASN A 66 -12.18 4.54 -1.68
C ASN A 66 -10.97 4.53 -0.73
N GLU A 67 -11.01 3.75 0.35
CA GLU A 67 -9.89 3.63 1.29
C GLU A 67 -8.69 2.94 0.65
N THR A 68 -8.90 1.87 -0.12
CA THR A 68 -7.84 1.24 -0.92
C THR A 68 -7.22 2.23 -1.90
N ASN A 69 -8.04 3.02 -2.61
CA ASN A 69 -7.56 4.04 -3.53
C ASN A 69 -6.74 5.13 -2.83
N HIS A 70 -7.15 5.55 -1.62
CA HIS A 70 -6.42 6.53 -0.82
C HIS A 70 -5.07 5.98 -0.37
N PHE A 71 -5.06 4.74 0.12
CA PHE A 71 -3.84 4.03 0.50
C PHE A 71 -2.83 3.94 -0.66
N LEU A 72 -3.26 3.51 -1.84
CA LEU A 72 -2.41 3.44 -3.03
C LEU A 72 -1.90 4.83 -3.46
N LYS A 73 -2.74 5.88 -3.38
CA LYS A 73 -2.32 7.26 -3.66
C LYS A 73 -1.26 7.77 -2.67
N ASN A 74 -1.37 7.39 -1.40
CA ASN A 74 -0.40 7.77 -0.38
C ASN A 74 0.97 7.14 -0.66
N ILE A 75 0.98 5.85 -1.05
CA ILE A 75 2.19 5.15 -1.49
C ILE A 75 2.82 5.85 -2.70
N LEU A 76 2.02 6.14 -3.73
CA LEU A 76 2.48 6.85 -4.93
C LEU A 76 3.12 8.21 -4.63
N SER A 77 2.56 8.95 -3.67
CA SER A 77 3.06 10.26 -3.28
C SER A 77 4.44 10.16 -2.62
N HIS A 78 4.71 9.10 -1.85
CA HIS A 78 6.01 8.85 -1.23
C HIS A 78 7.09 8.49 -2.25
N ILE A 79 6.73 7.76 -3.31
CA ILE A 79 7.69 7.25 -4.30
C ILE A 79 7.86 8.15 -5.53
N LYS A 80 7.16 9.28 -5.61
CA LYS A 80 7.20 10.20 -6.77
C LYS A 80 8.63 10.64 -7.15
N LEU A 81 9.49 10.78 -6.15
CA LEU A 81 10.90 11.18 -6.30
C LEU A 81 11.87 10.00 -6.53
N ALA A 82 11.37 8.77 -6.61
CA ALA A 82 12.21 7.61 -6.93
C ALA A 82 12.60 7.64 -8.41
N ASP A 83 13.81 7.18 -8.72
CA ASP A 83 14.30 6.97 -10.09
C ASP A 83 14.01 5.54 -10.55
N GLU A 84 14.10 4.58 -9.63
CA GLU A 84 13.88 3.17 -9.87
C GLU A 84 12.95 2.60 -8.80
N LEU A 85 12.00 1.78 -9.22
CA LEU A 85 10.96 1.23 -8.37
C LEU A 85 10.92 -0.30 -8.48
N TYR A 86 10.95 -0.97 -7.34
CA TYR A 86 10.76 -2.41 -7.21
C TYR A 86 9.54 -2.66 -6.33
N ILE A 87 8.55 -3.40 -6.83
CA ILE A 87 7.34 -3.74 -6.08
C ILE A 87 7.34 -5.23 -5.78
N PHE A 88 7.03 -5.58 -4.54
CA PHE A 88 6.84 -6.98 -4.17
C PHE A 88 5.81 -7.14 -3.07
N GLY A 89 5.27 -8.34 -2.93
CA GLY A 89 4.29 -8.65 -1.91
C GLY A 89 3.25 -9.70 -2.33
N PRO A 90 2.31 -10.01 -1.45
CA PRO A 90 1.23 -10.95 -1.71
C PRO A 90 0.39 -10.53 -2.93
N ALA A 91 -0.19 -11.54 -3.60
CA ALA A 91 -0.66 -11.46 -4.98
C ALA A 91 -1.54 -10.24 -5.32
N GLU A 92 -2.54 -9.97 -4.51
CA GLU A 92 -3.59 -9.04 -4.89
C GLU A 92 -3.21 -7.56 -4.73
N ALA A 93 -2.43 -7.22 -3.70
CA ALA A 93 -2.10 -5.84 -3.37
C ALA A 93 -1.10 -5.22 -4.37
N LYS A 94 -0.10 -6.00 -4.80
CA LYS A 94 0.88 -5.55 -5.79
C LYS A 94 0.27 -5.27 -7.16
N ILE A 95 -0.73 -6.06 -7.58
CA ILE A 95 -1.42 -5.88 -8.87
C ILE A 95 -2.21 -4.58 -8.86
N LYS A 96 -2.90 -4.28 -7.75
CA LYS A 96 -3.62 -3.01 -7.57
C LYS A 96 -2.67 -1.81 -7.63
N LEU A 97 -1.49 -1.91 -7.02
CA LEU A 97 -0.48 -0.85 -7.07
C LEU A 97 0.11 -0.67 -8.48
N GLU A 98 0.44 -1.76 -9.17
CA GLU A 98 0.90 -1.73 -10.56
C GLU A 98 -0.14 -1.10 -11.49
N GLN A 99 -1.39 -1.52 -11.41
CA GLN A 99 -2.49 -0.92 -12.18
C GLN A 99 -2.65 0.58 -11.87
N LYS A 100 -2.50 0.95 -10.59
CA LYS A 100 -2.56 2.35 -10.17
C LYS A 100 -1.43 3.18 -10.79
N ILE A 101 -0.20 2.66 -10.78
CA ILE A 101 0.97 3.28 -11.42
C ILE A 101 0.74 3.47 -12.92
N ASN A 102 0.21 2.44 -13.60
CA ASN A 102 -0.05 2.50 -15.04
C ASN A 102 -1.18 3.46 -15.42
N THR A 103 -2.18 3.63 -14.54
CA THR A 103 -3.33 4.51 -14.78
C THR A 103 -3.04 5.96 -14.39
N ASP A 104 -2.22 6.17 -13.35
CA ASP A 104 -1.93 7.50 -12.82
C ASP A 104 -0.83 8.19 -13.63
N LYS A 105 -1.24 9.12 -14.49
CA LYS A 105 -0.34 9.92 -15.33
C LYS A 105 0.69 10.75 -14.53
N SER A 106 0.51 10.89 -13.22
CA SER A 106 1.44 11.64 -12.35
C SER A 106 2.68 10.84 -12.00
N PHE A 107 2.68 9.52 -12.28
CA PHE A 107 3.81 8.64 -12.04
C PHE A 107 4.33 8.07 -13.36
N ASP A 108 5.65 8.00 -13.49
CA ASP A 108 6.28 7.43 -14.67
C ASP A 108 6.42 5.92 -14.50
N ALA A 109 5.58 5.16 -15.21
CA ALA A 109 5.60 3.70 -15.19
C ALA A 109 6.96 3.12 -15.65
N SER A 110 7.77 3.87 -16.41
CA SER A 110 9.11 3.45 -16.84
C SER A 110 10.08 3.26 -15.68
N LYS A 111 9.78 3.86 -14.52
CA LYS A 111 10.56 3.70 -13.29
C LYS A 111 10.37 2.32 -12.66
N LEU A 112 9.26 1.63 -12.96
CA LEU A 112 8.98 0.30 -12.45
C LEU A 112 9.91 -0.73 -13.10
N LYS A 113 10.83 -1.27 -12.31
CA LYS A 113 11.82 -2.26 -12.74
C LYS A 113 11.30 -3.67 -12.68
N MET A 114 10.58 -4.02 -11.62
CA MET A 114 10.11 -5.38 -11.38
C MET A 114 8.94 -5.41 -10.41
N VAL A 115 8.05 -6.37 -10.62
CA VAL A 115 6.93 -6.71 -9.74
C VAL A 115 7.05 -8.20 -9.37
N GLU A 116 7.20 -8.51 -8.09
CA GLU A 116 7.42 -9.89 -7.63
C GLU A 116 6.41 -10.35 -6.57
N SER A 117 6.05 -11.63 -6.59
CA SER A 117 5.34 -12.26 -5.48
C SER A 117 6.27 -12.50 -4.30
N ALA A 118 5.87 -12.05 -3.12
CA ALA A 118 6.53 -12.36 -1.86
C ALA A 118 5.50 -12.72 -0.80
N GLU A 119 5.86 -13.63 0.10
CA GLU A 119 5.07 -13.92 1.29
C GLU A 119 5.15 -12.75 2.29
N SER A 120 4.47 -12.90 3.44
CA SER A 120 4.65 -11.97 4.55
C SER A 120 6.11 -11.97 5.01
N MET A 121 6.69 -10.76 5.08
CA MET A 121 8.08 -10.54 5.47
C MET A 121 8.14 -9.49 6.58
N THR A 122 9.15 -9.58 7.44
CA THR A 122 9.43 -8.53 8.42
C THR A 122 10.12 -7.34 7.76
N THR A 123 10.09 -6.17 8.39
CA THR A 123 10.75 -4.95 7.88
C THR A 123 12.24 -5.20 7.55
N ASN A 124 12.96 -5.96 8.38
CA ASN A 124 14.36 -6.29 8.13
C ASN A 124 14.54 -7.19 6.90
N GLN A 125 13.65 -8.17 6.69
CA GLN A 125 13.67 -9.02 5.50
C GLN A 125 13.37 -8.24 4.23
N ILE A 126 12.42 -7.30 4.31
CA ILE A 126 12.05 -6.38 3.22
C ILE A 126 13.26 -5.53 2.84
N VAL A 127 13.92 -4.89 3.82
CA VAL A 127 15.14 -4.10 3.59
C VAL A 127 16.25 -4.93 2.96
N ALA A 128 16.52 -6.13 3.50
CA ALA A 128 17.54 -7.02 2.96
C ALA A 128 17.24 -7.43 1.51
N LYS A 129 15.97 -7.68 1.18
CA LYS A 129 15.53 -8.04 -0.16
C LYS A 129 15.68 -6.87 -1.15
N VAL A 130 15.29 -5.66 -0.74
CA VAL A 130 15.48 -4.45 -1.55
C VAL A 130 16.96 -4.18 -1.80
N LYS A 131 17.79 -4.28 -0.76
CA LYS A 131 19.25 -4.17 -0.90
C LYS A 131 19.79 -5.20 -1.87
N LYS A 132 19.39 -6.47 -1.75
CA LYS A 132 19.82 -7.56 -2.64
C LYS A 132 19.38 -7.36 -4.09
N PHE A 133 18.25 -6.69 -4.33
CA PHE A 133 17.77 -6.41 -5.68
C PHE A 133 18.59 -5.33 -6.40
N TYR A 134 19.10 -4.34 -5.65
CA TYR A 134 19.82 -3.19 -6.20
C TYR A 134 21.35 -3.25 -6.03
N HIS A 135 21.86 -4.22 -5.28
CA HIS A 135 23.28 -4.59 -5.20
C HIS A 135 23.69 -5.41 -6.42
#